data_AF-A0A1Z4M1D7-F1
#
_entry.id   AF-A0A1Z4M1D7-F1
#
_cell.length_a   1.000
_cell.length_b   1.000
_cell.length_c   1.000
_cell.angle_alpha   90.00
_cell.angle_beta   90.00
_cell.angle_gamma   90.00
#
_symmetry.space_group_name_H-M   'P 1'
#
loop_
_entity.id
_entity.type
_entity.pdbx_description
1 polymer ?
#
loop_
_entity_poly.entity_id
_entity_poly.type
_entity_poly.pdbx_seq_one_letter_code
_entity_poly.pdbx_strand_id
1 'polypeptide(L)'
;MNTHTAIYKEKKAFISNSTLLLLAFATAYFPRVLDTLGAPSPINFLHFATVPLASLIIITKTKTKDQNQIAISWKLISGLFILLTVMSTSMFLNNAGFVNLFINYFLLAEPFIILVAIVCIPMSPETLKKMKYWLFIFGLSNLVLAYMQNFLIKAGILRVIEMTPEDNIQGVFYLSGAGNYVSVSVSISFALFFLLTAKNVALWIRISGLLAAFYQLMASDSKQVLLLFLGGWFFLSLTKIKNISKALMYCIGFVAIIFGLIWCVNNLDFPVFDSFRYWFSRTDLYGSDGEAINLKLAGIRNVINAYESDLNWLFGLGPGHSIGRLGGWVLLEYKSLLGSLGATFHPVSSATKQVIENSWLAKDSSLFSPLFSWGGIWGDIGFLGLGSYLYLGCIALNLLGKDDLSKFLIFNVVTAGFILTQMEEPGYMLTIASLIGMRYQERQVEKRERSRLAHLPPESQ
;
A
#
# COMPACT_ATOMS: atom_id res chain seq x y z
N MET A 1 2.19 12.77 -62.93
CA MET A 1 1.17 13.44 -62.08
C MET A 1 1.21 12.79 -60.71
N ASN A 2 1.77 13.48 -59.72
CA ASN A 2 1.87 13.00 -58.34
C ASN A 2 0.58 13.31 -57.58
N THR A 3 -0.31 12.33 -57.47
CA THR A 3 -1.46 12.39 -56.58
C THR A 3 -1.00 12.26 -55.14
N HIS A 4 -0.85 13.40 -54.47
CA HIS A 4 -0.78 13.49 -53.02
C HIS A 4 -2.10 12.97 -52.43
N THR A 5 -2.17 11.68 -52.10
CA THR A 5 -3.21 11.14 -51.24
C THR A 5 -3.00 11.73 -49.84
N ALA A 6 -3.76 12.77 -49.53
CA ALA A 6 -3.92 13.28 -48.18
C ALA A 6 -4.49 12.16 -47.29
N ILE A 7 -3.63 11.53 -46.50
CA ILE A 7 -4.03 10.61 -45.45
C ILE A 7 -4.75 11.44 -44.40
N TYR A 8 -6.08 11.45 -44.44
CA TYR A 8 -6.91 11.92 -43.35
C TYR A 8 -6.57 11.08 -42.11
N LYS A 9 -5.73 11.62 -41.22
CA LYS A 9 -5.57 11.10 -39.86
C LYS A 9 -6.91 11.33 -39.15
N GLU A 10 -7.76 10.31 -39.09
CA GLU A 10 -8.88 10.30 -38.16
C GLU A 10 -8.35 10.64 -36.76
N LYS A 11 -8.79 11.78 -36.22
CA LYS A 11 -8.58 12.13 -34.83
C LYS A 11 -9.39 11.18 -33.96
N LYS A 12 -8.87 9.96 -33.71
CA LYS A 12 -9.41 9.12 -32.65
C LYS A 12 -9.02 9.73 -31.31
N ALA A 13 -9.94 10.52 -30.77
CA ALA A 13 -9.92 11.05 -29.41
C ALA A 13 -10.10 9.91 -28.38
N PHE A 14 -9.28 8.86 -28.47
CA PHE A 14 -9.31 7.74 -27.54
C PHE A 14 -8.30 7.99 -26.44
N ILE A 15 -8.77 8.12 -25.20
CA ILE A 15 -7.90 8.15 -24.02
C ILE A 15 -7.11 6.84 -24.00
N SER A 16 -5.79 6.95 -23.93
CA SER A 16 -4.93 5.76 -23.90
C SER A 16 -5.14 4.95 -22.61
N ASN A 17 -4.99 3.63 -22.67
CA ASN A 17 -5.15 2.73 -21.51
C ASN A 17 -4.22 3.13 -20.34
N SER A 18 -3.01 3.60 -20.63
CA SER A 18 -2.08 4.10 -19.60
C SER A 18 -2.56 5.38 -18.94
N THR A 19 -3.15 6.30 -19.70
CA THR A 19 -3.81 7.50 -19.13
C THR A 19 -4.98 7.12 -18.24
N LEU A 20 -5.79 6.15 -18.65
CA LEU A 20 -6.93 5.67 -17.86
C LEU A 20 -6.47 5.08 -16.51
N LEU A 21 -5.38 4.30 -16.50
CA LEU A 21 -4.77 3.81 -15.25
C LEU A 21 -4.29 4.94 -14.35
N LEU A 22 -3.60 5.94 -14.92
CA LEU A 22 -3.08 7.07 -14.13
C LEU A 22 -4.21 7.89 -13.52
N LEU A 23 -5.32 8.08 -14.25
CA LEU A 23 -6.50 8.77 -13.73
C LEU A 23 -7.17 7.96 -12.60
N ALA A 24 -7.34 6.65 -12.78
CA ALA A 24 -7.87 5.78 -11.74
C ALA A 24 -6.99 5.79 -10.48
N PHE A 25 -5.67 5.69 -10.64
CA PHE A 25 -4.72 5.83 -9.54
C PHE A 25 -4.86 7.19 -8.84
N ALA A 26 -4.94 8.29 -9.61
CA ALA A 26 -5.05 9.64 -9.06
C ALA A 26 -6.30 9.82 -8.19
N THR A 27 -7.42 9.17 -8.52
CA THR A 27 -8.65 9.24 -7.71
C THR A 27 -8.55 8.57 -6.35
N ALA A 28 -7.60 7.65 -6.15
CA ALA A 28 -7.29 7.09 -4.83
C ALA A 28 -6.18 7.87 -4.11
N TYR A 29 -5.29 8.52 -4.88
CA TYR A 29 -4.09 9.15 -4.36
C TYR A 29 -4.30 10.60 -3.90
N PHE A 30 -5.12 11.39 -4.61
CA PHE A 30 -5.38 12.80 -4.31
C PHE A 30 -6.73 13.16 -3.67
N PRO A 31 -7.69 12.25 -3.37
CA PRO A 31 -9.03 12.67 -3.00
C PRO A 31 -9.06 13.47 -1.69
N ARG A 32 -8.19 13.16 -0.73
CA ARG A 32 -8.10 13.88 0.55
C ARG A 32 -7.60 15.32 0.41
N VAL A 33 -6.73 15.59 -0.57
CA VAL A 33 -6.32 16.96 -0.89
C VAL A 33 -7.52 17.75 -1.39
N LEU A 34 -8.36 17.15 -2.24
CA LEU A 34 -9.56 17.79 -2.74
C LEU A 34 -10.61 18.02 -1.65
N ASP A 35 -10.80 17.04 -0.76
CA ASP A 35 -11.68 17.14 0.42
C ASP A 35 -11.23 18.28 1.35
N THR A 36 -9.93 18.39 1.61
CA THR A 36 -9.34 19.51 2.37
C THR A 36 -9.61 20.87 1.72
N LEU A 37 -9.66 20.92 0.39
CA LEU A 37 -9.96 22.14 -0.37
C LEU A 37 -11.48 22.44 -0.44
N GLY A 38 -12.32 21.63 0.20
CA GLY A 38 -13.77 21.82 0.29
C GLY A 38 -14.60 20.95 -0.65
N ALA A 39 -13.99 19.98 -1.34
CA ALA A 39 -14.78 18.95 -2.04
C ALA A 39 -15.57 18.11 -1.00
N PRO A 40 -16.73 17.56 -1.37
CA PRO A 40 -17.53 16.77 -0.43
C PRO A 40 -16.85 15.42 -0.15
N SER A 41 -16.94 14.97 1.11
CA SER A 41 -16.28 13.75 1.61
C SER A 41 -16.53 12.45 0.82
N PRO A 42 -17.65 12.26 0.08
CA PRO A 42 -17.80 11.12 -0.84
C PRO A 42 -16.70 11.01 -1.91
N ILE A 43 -15.97 12.08 -2.20
CA ILE A 43 -14.82 12.05 -3.13
C ILE A 43 -13.74 11.04 -2.69
N ASN A 44 -13.63 10.79 -1.38
CA ASN A 44 -12.71 9.80 -0.81
C ASN A 44 -13.05 8.36 -1.21
N PHE A 45 -14.25 8.11 -1.76
CA PHE A 45 -14.69 6.80 -2.24
C PHE A 45 -14.74 6.69 -3.77
N LEU A 46 -14.38 7.76 -4.50
CA LEU A 46 -14.46 7.77 -5.97
C LEU A 46 -13.64 6.64 -6.61
N HIS A 47 -12.53 6.27 -5.99
CA HIS A 47 -11.65 5.21 -6.47
C HIS A 47 -12.32 3.83 -6.54
N PHE A 48 -13.27 3.54 -5.64
CA PHE A 48 -14.05 2.31 -5.67
C PHE A 48 -14.89 2.14 -6.95
N ALA A 49 -15.16 3.23 -7.68
CA ALA A 49 -15.80 3.16 -8.99
C ALA A 49 -14.78 3.24 -10.12
N THR A 50 -13.83 4.18 -10.06
CA THR A 50 -12.93 4.49 -11.18
C THR A 50 -11.86 3.42 -11.39
N VAL A 51 -11.31 2.82 -10.32
CA VAL A 51 -10.30 1.75 -10.41
C VAL A 51 -10.86 0.48 -11.08
N PRO A 52 -11.99 -0.10 -10.63
CA PRO A 52 -12.55 -1.25 -11.31
C PRO A 52 -13.06 -0.91 -12.72
N LEU A 53 -13.68 0.25 -12.93
CA LEU A 53 -14.16 0.65 -14.27
C LEU A 53 -13.00 0.80 -15.26
N ALA A 54 -11.94 1.50 -14.88
CA ALA A 54 -10.73 1.64 -15.69
C ALA A 54 -10.14 0.27 -16.02
N SER A 55 -10.04 -0.60 -15.01
CA SER A 55 -9.49 -1.94 -15.17
C SER A 55 -10.34 -2.80 -16.08
N LEU A 56 -11.67 -2.76 -15.95
CA LEU A 56 -12.61 -3.48 -16.82
C LEU A 56 -12.49 -3.03 -18.27
N ILE A 57 -12.43 -1.72 -18.53
CA ILE A 57 -12.24 -1.16 -19.87
C ILE A 57 -10.92 -1.64 -20.47
N ILE A 58 -9.85 -1.64 -19.67
CA ILE A 58 -8.52 -2.09 -20.12
C ILE A 58 -8.54 -3.57 -20.45
N ILE A 59 -9.08 -4.42 -19.56
CA ILE A 59 -9.11 -5.88 -19.75
C ILE A 59 -9.91 -6.24 -21.01
N THR A 60 -11.07 -5.60 -21.21
CA THR A 60 -11.96 -5.88 -22.34
C THR A 60 -11.46 -5.34 -23.68
N LYS A 61 -10.79 -4.17 -23.70
CA LYS A 61 -10.30 -3.56 -24.94
C LYS A 61 -8.90 -4.03 -25.33
N THR A 62 -8.12 -4.54 -24.39
CA THR A 62 -6.73 -4.93 -24.68
C THR A 62 -6.66 -6.31 -25.31
N LYS A 63 -6.10 -6.37 -26.52
CA LYS A 63 -5.88 -7.61 -27.26
C LYS A 63 -4.46 -8.14 -27.03
N THR A 64 -4.13 -8.53 -25.80
CA THR A 64 -2.83 -9.19 -25.56
C THR A 64 -2.84 -10.60 -26.17
N LYS A 65 -1.74 -10.97 -26.83
CA LYS A 65 -1.51 -12.32 -27.39
C LYS A 65 -0.52 -13.14 -26.55
N ASP A 66 0.07 -12.54 -25.51
CA ASP A 66 1.04 -13.23 -24.66
C ASP A 66 0.31 -14.18 -23.70
N GLN A 67 0.47 -15.48 -23.93
CA GLN A 67 -0.14 -16.53 -23.11
C GLN A 67 0.25 -16.41 -21.62
N ASN A 68 1.46 -15.93 -21.31
CA ASN A 68 1.88 -15.76 -19.92
C ASN A 68 1.14 -14.60 -19.27
N GLN A 69 0.94 -13.48 -19.97
CA GLN A 69 0.15 -12.35 -19.46
C GLN A 69 -1.29 -12.79 -19.19
N ILE A 70 -1.90 -13.51 -20.15
CA ILE A 70 -3.25 -14.04 -20.03
C ILE A 70 -3.36 -14.97 -18.81
N ALA A 71 -2.42 -15.91 -18.64
CA ALA A 71 -2.43 -16.84 -17.52
C ALA A 71 -2.26 -16.14 -16.16
N ILE A 72 -1.42 -15.11 -16.07
CA ILE A 72 -1.25 -14.32 -14.85
C ILE A 72 -2.54 -13.56 -14.52
N SER A 73 -3.13 -12.88 -15.51
CA SER A 73 -4.39 -12.15 -15.34
C SER A 73 -5.52 -13.06 -14.87
N TRP A 74 -5.68 -14.25 -15.48
CA TRP A 74 -6.69 -15.21 -15.04
C TRP A 74 -6.46 -15.72 -13.62
N LYS A 75 -5.20 -16.02 -13.23
CA LYS A 75 -4.90 -16.42 -11.85
C LYS A 75 -5.29 -15.35 -10.83
N LEU A 76 -5.00 -14.08 -11.13
CA LEU A 76 -5.39 -12.96 -10.28
C LEU A 76 -6.92 -12.78 -10.24
N ILE A 77 -7.61 -12.83 -11.38
CA ILE A 77 -9.08 -12.75 -11.45
C ILE A 77 -9.74 -13.89 -10.66
N SER A 78 -9.24 -15.11 -10.80
CA SER A 78 -9.74 -16.25 -10.02
C SER A 78 -9.51 -16.06 -8.53
N GLY A 79 -8.33 -15.58 -8.12
CA GLY A 79 -8.05 -15.27 -6.71
C GLY A 79 -8.98 -14.18 -6.15
N LEU A 80 -9.26 -13.14 -6.93
CA LEU A 80 -10.21 -12.07 -6.58
C LEU A 80 -11.63 -12.62 -6.41
N PHE A 81 -12.05 -13.51 -7.30
CA PHE A 81 -13.35 -14.17 -7.22
C PHE A 81 -13.47 -15.09 -5.99
N ILE A 82 -12.40 -15.84 -5.65
CA ILE A 82 -12.35 -16.65 -4.43
C ILE A 82 -12.48 -15.75 -3.20
N LEU A 83 -11.71 -14.65 -3.13
CA LEU A 83 -11.81 -13.69 -2.04
C LEU A 83 -13.25 -13.16 -1.92
N LEU A 84 -13.85 -12.66 -3.00
CA LEU A 84 -15.22 -12.17 -3.00
C LEU A 84 -16.23 -13.22 -2.49
N THR A 85 -16.06 -14.47 -2.92
CA THR A 85 -16.92 -15.58 -2.49
C THR A 85 -16.81 -15.80 -0.99
N VAL A 86 -15.59 -15.87 -0.44
CA VAL A 86 -15.38 -16.05 1.00
C VAL A 86 -15.91 -14.86 1.80
N MET A 87 -15.69 -13.63 1.33
CA MET A 87 -16.23 -12.43 1.98
C MET A 87 -17.76 -12.39 1.94
N SER A 88 -18.38 -12.85 0.85
CA SER A 88 -19.84 -12.95 0.73
C SER A 88 -20.40 -13.99 1.69
N THR A 89 -19.77 -15.16 1.80
CA THR A 89 -20.16 -16.19 2.79
C THR A 89 -20.05 -15.64 4.21
N SER A 90 -18.94 -14.95 4.53
CA SER A 90 -18.75 -14.28 5.81
C SER A 90 -19.85 -13.23 6.09
N MET A 91 -20.21 -12.43 5.08
CA MET A 91 -21.29 -11.44 5.18
C MET A 91 -22.62 -12.11 5.52
N PHE A 92 -23.01 -13.17 4.80
CA PHE A 92 -24.28 -13.86 5.04
C PHE A 92 -24.32 -14.56 6.39
N LEU A 93 -23.23 -15.22 6.81
CA LEU A 93 -23.17 -15.92 8.09
C LEU A 93 -23.28 -14.97 9.30
N ASN A 94 -22.77 -13.75 9.16
CA ASN A 94 -22.71 -12.78 10.25
C ASN A 94 -23.65 -11.59 10.09
N ASN A 95 -24.61 -11.67 9.15
CA ASN A 95 -25.56 -10.60 8.85
C ASN A 95 -24.91 -9.22 8.61
N ALA A 96 -23.73 -9.19 8.00
CA ALA A 96 -23.09 -7.94 7.63
C ALA A 96 -23.81 -7.31 6.43
N GLY A 97 -23.85 -5.97 6.38
CA GLY A 97 -24.48 -5.23 5.30
C GLY A 97 -23.77 -5.43 3.97
N PHE A 98 -24.52 -5.35 2.87
CA PHE A 98 -23.94 -5.41 1.52
C PHE A 98 -22.93 -4.28 1.28
N VAL A 99 -23.16 -3.09 1.85
CA VAL A 99 -22.21 -1.98 1.80
C VAL A 99 -20.89 -2.35 2.45
N ASN A 100 -20.92 -3.10 3.56
CA ASN A 100 -19.72 -3.59 4.22
C ASN A 100 -18.93 -4.52 3.31
N LEU A 101 -19.60 -5.50 2.68
CA LEU A 101 -18.97 -6.40 1.71
C LEU A 101 -18.32 -5.61 0.57
N PHE A 102 -19.06 -4.68 -0.04
CA PHE A 102 -18.58 -3.88 -1.16
C PHE A 102 -17.31 -3.10 -0.79
N ILE A 103 -17.36 -2.30 0.28
CA ILE A 103 -16.24 -1.45 0.68
C ILE A 103 -15.04 -2.31 1.10
N ASN A 104 -15.26 -3.32 1.95
CA ASN A 104 -14.16 -4.14 2.43
C ASN A 104 -13.49 -4.93 1.30
N TYR A 105 -14.29 -5.45 0.37
CA TYR A 105 -13.77 -6.12 -0.81
C TYR A 105 -12.87 -5.19 -1.60
N PHE A 106 -13.28 -3.95 -1.90
CA PHE A 106 -12.44 -3.04 -2.66
C PHE A 106 -11.19 -2.56 -1.90
N LEU A 107 -11.27 -2.32 -0.58
CA LEU A 107 -10.08 -2.00 0.23
C LEU A 107 -8.99 -3.07 0.09
N LEU A 108 -9.36 -4.34 -0.05
CA LEU A 108 -8.42 -5.46 -0.21
C LEU A 108 -8.10 -5.80 -1.68
N ALA A 109 -9.08 -5.69 -2.58
CA ALA A 109 -9.02 -6.17 -3.96
C ALA A 109 -8.39 -5.18 -4.94
N GLU A 110 -8.57 -3.87 -4.73
CA GLU A 110 -8.07 -2.82 -5.62
C GLU A 110 -6.61 -2.97 -6.07
N PRO A 111 -5.62 -3.22 -5.19
CA PRO A 111 -4.24 -3.43 -5.61
C PRO A 111 -4.08 -4.60 -6.59
N PHE A 112 -4.89 -5.64 -6.50
CA PHE A 112 -4.83 -6.77 -7.42
C PHE A 112 -5.58 -6.47 -8.72
N ILE A 113 -6.70 -5.75 -8.65
CA ILE A 113 -7.45 -5.29 -9.83
C ILE A 113 -6.56 -4.40 -10.71
N ILE A 114 -5.85 -3.44 -10.13
CA ILE A 114 -4.94 -2.57 -10.88
C ILE A 114 -3.75 -3.36 -11.44
N LEU A 115 -3.25 -4.37 -10.74
CA LEU A 115 -2.19 -5.26 -11.25
C LEU A 115 -2.66 -6.05 -12.47
N VAL A 116 -3.89 -6.60 -12.45
CA VAL A 116 -4.48 -7.27 -13.63
C VAL A 116 -4.50 -6.31 -14.82
N ALA A 117 -4.98 -5.08 -14.61
CA ALA A 117 -5.05 -4.08 -15.66
C ALA A 117 -3.65 -3.72 -16.20
N ILE A 118 -2.66 -3.52 -15.34
CA ILE A 118 -1.27 -3.25 -15.75
C ILE A 118 -0.70 -4.42 -16.54
N VAL A 119 -0.88 -5.66 -16.08
CA VAL A 119 -0.36 -6.88 -16.74
C VAL A 119 -0.97 -7.07 -18.13
N CYS A 120 -2.25 -6.74 -18.30
CA CYS A 120 -2.95 -6.88 -19.58
C CYS A 120 -2.39 -5.94 -20.66
N ILE A 121 -1.86 -4.77 -20.30
CA ILE A 121 -1.40 -3.77 -21.28
C ILE A 121 -0.08 -4.21 -21.93
N PRO A 122 -0.01 -4.35 -23.26
CA PRO A 122 1.26 -4.49 -23.97
C PRO A 122 1.91 -3.09 -24.11
N MET A 123 2.72 -2.70 -23.12
CA MET A 123 3.35 -1.37 -23.15
C MET A 123 4.49 -1.30 -24.17
N SER A 124 4.59 -0.17 -24.87
CA SER A 124 5.79 0.23 -25.61
C SER A 124 6.80 0.91 -24.67
N PRO A 125 8.09 1.02 -25.04
CA PRO A 125 9.08 1.75 -24.26
C PRO A 125 8.66 3.20 -23.93
N GLU A 126 8.02 3.90 -24.89
CA GLU A 126 7.58 5.28 -24.73
C GLU A 126 6.41 5.40 -23.75
N THR A 127 5.45 4.47 -23.84
CA THR A 127 4.30 4.42 -22.94
C THR A 127 4.75 4.13 -21.51
N LEU A 128 5.69 3.19 -21.35
CA LEU A 128 6.28 2.84 -20.07
C LEU A 128 7.06 4.01 -19.48
N LYS A 129 7.89 4.70 -20.28
CA LYS A 129 8.60 5.92 -19.86
C LYS A 129 7.62 7.00 -19.38
N LYS A 130 6.52 7.21 -20.10
CA LYS A 130 5.47 8.17 -19.72
C LYS A 130 4.79 7.78 -18.41
N MET A 131 4.43 6.51 -18.22
CA MET A 131 3.82 6.05 -16.96
C MET A 131 4.76 6.23 -15.77
N LYS A 132 6.04 5.84 -15.91
CA LYS A 132 7.05 6.07 -14.87
C LYS A 132 7.18 7.55 -14.52
N TYR A 133 7.23 8.41 -15.53
CA TYR A 133 7.33 9.86 -15.32
C TYR A 133 6.16 10.40 -14.48
N TRP A 134 4.92 10.03 -14.79
CA TRP A 134 3.76 10.45 -14.00
C TRP A 134 3.74 9.87 -12.58
N LEU A 135 4.13 8.61 -12.41
CA LEU A 135 4.27 8.01 -11.09
C LEU A 135 5.33 8.72 -10.25
N PHE A 136 6.44 9.15 -10.86
CA PHE A 136 7.44 9.99 -10.17
C PHE A 136 6.89 11.36 -9.80
N ILE A 137 6.08 11.99 -10.66
CA ILE A 137 5.40 13.25 -10.32
C ILE A 137 4.50 13.06 -9.10
N PHE A 138 3.71 11.98 -9.03
CA PHE A 138 2.84 11.70 -7.89
C PHE A 138 3.62 11.45 -6.59
N GLY A 139 4.73 10.70 -6.67
CA GLY A 139 5.63 10.53 -5.52
C GLY A 139 6.24 11.85 -5.07
N LEU A 140 6.72 12.66 -6.01
CA LEU A 140 7.31 13.97 -5.74
C LEU A 140 6.29 14.95 -5.16
N SER A 141 5.06 14.97 -5.67
CA SER A 141 4.01 15.85 -5.13
C SER A 141 3.68 15.52 -3.67
N ASN A 142 3.67 14.24 -3.30
CA ASN A 142 3.48 13.84 -1.90
C ASN A 142 4.61 14.35 -1.00
N LEU A 143 5.86 14.17 -1.42
CA LEU A 143 7.02 14.64 -0.66
C LEU A 143 7.06 16.18 -0.55
N VAL A 144 6.79 16.89 -1.64
CA VAL A 144 6.71 18.36 -1.65
C VAL A 144 5.59 18.86 -0.72
N LEU A 145 4.40 18.27 -0.80
CA LEU A 145 3.28 18.64 0.07
C LEU A 145 3.59 18.37 1.54
N ALA A 146 4.27 17.26 1.87
CA ALA A 146 4.68 16.98 3.24
C ALA A 146 5.65 18.05 3.77
N TYR A 147 6.60 18.52 2.96
CA TYR A 147 7.47 19.63 3.37
C TYR A 147 6.75 20.96 3.50
N MET A 148 5.83 21.25 2.58
CA MET A 148 4.99 22.44 2.70
C MET A 148 4.17 22.38 3.99
N GLN A 149 3.58 21.24 4.33
CA GLN A 149 2.84 21.05 5.58
C GLN A 149 3.74 21.25 6.80
N ASN A 150 4.92 20.64 6.85
CA ASN A 150 5.88 20.83 7.95
C ASN A 150 6.18 22.32 8.19
N PHE A 151 6.41 23.08 7.12
CA PHE A 151 6.64 24.52 7.21
C PHE A 151 5.38 25.30 7.65
N LEU A 152 4.25 25.05 7.01
CA LEU A 152 3.00 25.79 7.27
C LEU A 152 2.39 25.49 8.64
N ILE A 153 2.55 24.27 9.15
CA ILE A 153 2.13 23.88 10.51
C ILE A 153 2.99 24.61 11.54
N LYS A 154 4.32 24.64 11.36
CA LYS A 154 5.23 25.37 12.26
C LYS A 154 5.01 26.88 12.23
N ALA A 155 4.56 27.41 11.10
CA ALA A 155 4.16 28.81 10.98
C ALA A 155 2.77 29.11 11.57
N GLY A 156 2.03 28.10 12.03
CA GLY A 156 0.67 28.26 12.57
C GLY A 156 -0.40 28.57 11.52
N ILE A 157 -0.12 28.34 10.23
CA ILE A 157 -1.02 28.65 9.11
C ILE A 157 -1.96 27.47 8.82
N LEU A 158 -1.42 26.25 8.85
CA LEU A 158 -2.16 25.04 8.50
C LEU A 158 -2.81 24.44 9.75
N ARG A 159 -4.03 23.93 9.59
CA ARG A 159 -4.79 23.30 10.68
C ARG A 159 -4.05 22.07 11.22
N VAL A 160 -4.16 21.84 12.52
CA VAL A 160 -3.73 20.61 13.18
C VAL A 160 -4.99 19.93 13.71
N ILE A 161 -5.18 18.63 13.46
CA ILE A 161 -6.26 17.84 14.09
C ILE A 161 -5.89 17.45 15.52
N GLU A 162 -6.67 16.63 16.20
CA GLU A 162 -6.42 16.12 17.57
C GLU A 162 -5.22 15.15 17.64
N MET A 163 -4.11 15.50 17.01
CA MET A 163 -2.84 14.78 16.96
C MET A 163 -1.69 15.76 17.16
N THR A 164 -0.47 15.24 17.30
CA THR A 164 0.71 16.11 17.35
C THR A 164 0.86 16.91 16.05
N PRO A 165 1.46 18.11 16.08
CA PRO A 165 1.77 18.87 14.87
C PRO A 165 2.56 18.05 13.84
N GLU A 166 3.44 17.16 14.30
CA GLU A 166 4.25 16.27 13.48
C GLU A 166 3.41 15.22 12.75
N ASP A 167 2.41 14.62 13.42
CA ASP A 167 1.48 13.64 12.82
C ASP A 167 0.62 14.25 11.70
N ASN A 168 0.50 15.57 11.67
CA ASN A 168 -0.24 16.31 10.63
C ASN A 168 0.57 16.54 9.35
N ILE A 169 1.83 16.08 9.31
CA ILE A 169 2.65 16.06 8.09
C ILE A 169 2.38 14.78 7.30
N GLN A 170 1.44 14.86 6.36
CA GLN A 170 0.78 13.71 5.73
C GLN A 170 0.83 13.73 4.19
N GLY A 171 1.48 14.72 3.58
CA GLY A 171 1.58 14.88 2.13
C GLY A 171 0.19 14.90 1.47
N VAL A 172 -0.04 14.04 0.46
CA VAL A 172 -1.35 13.97 -0.22
C VAL A 172 -2.45 13.34 0.64
N PHE A 173 -2.09 12.69 1.76
CA PHE A 173 -3.02 11.97 2.63
C PHE A 173 -3.51 12.81 3.81
N TYR A 174 -3.44 14.13 3.66
CA TYR A 174 -3.72 15.11 4.70
C TYR A 174 -5.13 15.01 5.30
N LEU A 175 -5.22 15.30 6.61
CA LEU A 175 -6.40 15.13 7.46
C LEU A 175 -6.94 13.70 7.50
N SER A 176 -6.05 12.71 7.55
CA SER A 176 -6.44 11.34 7.87
C SER A 176 -5.77 10.86 9.14
N GLY A 177 -6.44 9.98 9.89
CA GLY A 177 -5.88 9.41 11.12
C GLY A 177 -4.56 8.64 10.90
N ALA A 178 -4.25 8.37 9.63
CA ALA A 178 -3.17 7.55 9.17
C ALA A 178 -2.16 8.20 8.21
N GLY A 179 -2.35 9.49 7.94
CA GLY A 179 -1.78 10.09 6.75
C GLY A 179 -0.25 10.15 6.75
N ASN A 180 0.37 10.39 7.90
CA ASN A 180 1.82 10.57 8.02
C ASN A 180 2.58 9.29 7.63
N TYR A 181 2.25 8.17 8.25
CA TYR A 181 2.93 6.91 7.99
C TYR A 181 2.65 6.37 6.57
N VAL A 182 1.43 6.54 6.07
CA VAL A 182 1.08 6.24 4.66
C VAL A 182 1.93 7.08 3.72
N SER A 183 2.01 8.40 3.95
CA SER A 183 2.78 9.33 3.13
C SER A 183 4.25 8.98 3.10
N VAL A 184 4.87 8.72 4.24
CA VAL A 184 6.29 8.38 4.33
C VAL A 184 6.57 7.04 3.65
N SER A 185 5.71 6.05 3.85
CA SER A 185 5.84 4.74 3.20
C SER A 185 5.79 4.85 1.68
N VAL A 186 4.90 5.70 1.16
CA VAL A 186 4.80 6.05 -0.27
C VAL A 186 6.07 6.77 -0.75
N SER A 187 6.52 7.81 -0.05
CA SER A 187 7.72 8.58 -0.42
C SER A 187 8.98 7.72 -0.48
N ILE A 188 9.23 6.89 0.54
CA ILE A 188 10.41 6.00 0.56
C ILE A 188 10.30 4.95 -0.55
N SER A 189 9.12 4.37 -0.78
CA SER A 189 8.91 3.39 -1.86
C SER A 189 9.18 3.99 -3.24
N PHE A 190 8.68 5.19 -3.51
CA PHE A 190 8.96 5.93 -4.75
C PHE A 190 10.44 6.30 -4.87
N ALA A 191 11.08 6.77 -3.80
CA ALA A 191 12.48 7.15 -3.80
C ALA A 191 13.41 5.95 -4.07
N LEU A 192 13.11 4.78 -3.49
CA LEU A 192 13.82 3.54 -3.80
C LEU A 192 13.60 3.10 -5.25
N PHE A 193 12.37 3.17 -5.75
CA PHE A 193 12.08 2.89 -7.15
C PHE A 193 12.81 3.86 -8.09
N PHE A 194 12.88 5.15 -7.76
CA PHE A 194 13.64 6.16 -8.49
C PHE A 194 15.14 5.87 -8.47
N LEU A 195 15.70 5.61 -7.29
CA LEU A 195 17.12 5.28 -7.11
C LEU A 195 17.54 4.08 -7.97
N LEU A 196 16.72 3.04 -8.00
CA LEU A 196 17.05 1.79 -8.67
C LEU A 196 16.75 1.82 -10.17
N THR A 197 15.69 2.49 -10.62
CA THR A 197 15.24 2.41 -12.03
C THR A 197 15.58 3.61 -12.90
N ALA A 198 15.84 4.80 -12.33
CA ALA A 198 16.13 6.01 -13.12
C ALA A 198 17.62 6.12 -13.47
N LYS A 199 18.19 5.11 -14.13
CA LYS A 199 19.64 5.03 -14.41
C LYS A 199 20.20 6.19 -15.25
N ASN A 200 19.34 6.85 -16.02
CA ASN A 200 19.71 8.02 -16.84
C ASN A 200 19.82 9.33 -16.02
N VAL A 201 19.48 9.30 -14.73
CA VAL A 201 19.61 10.43 -13.82
C VAL A 201 20.88 10.27 -12.96
N ALA A 202 21.60 11.37 -12.75
CA ALA A 202 22.80 11.40 -11.93
C ALA A 202 22.55 10.76 -10.54
N LEU A 203 23.52 9.99 -10.05
CA LEU A 203 23.39 9.23 -8.81
C LEU A 203 23.09 10.14 -7.60
N TRP A 204 23.69 11.33 -7.54
CA TRP A 204 23.48 12.26 -6.43
C TRP A 204 22.03 12.78 -6.34
N ILE A 205 21.35 13.00 -7.47
CA ILE A 205 19.93 13.39 -7.51
C ILE A 205 19.04 12.23 -7.02
N ARG A 206 19.41 11.01 -7.40
CA ARG A 206 18.71 9.81 -6.95
C ARG A 206 18.86 9.58 -5.44
N ILE A 207 20.07 9.77 -4.92
CA ILE A 207 20.35 9.70 -3.49
C ILE A 207 19.64 10.84 -2.74
N SER A 208 19.64 12.07 -3.26
CA SER A 208 18.97 13.19 -2.60
C SER A 208 17.46 12.98 -2.48
N GLY A 209 16.81 12.36 -3.47
CA GLY A 209 15.40 11.95 -3.37
C GLY A 209 15.15 10.96 -2.22
N LEU A 210 16.04 9.99 -2.01
CA LEU A 210 15.95 9.05 -0.89
C LEU A 210 16.21 9.74 0.46
N LEU A 211 17.25 10.58 0.55
CA LEU A 211 17.53 11.36 1.76
C LEU A 211 16.37 12.29 2.12
N ALA A 212 15.71 12.88 1.11
CA ALA A 212 14.52 13.68 1.32
C ALA A 212 13.36 12.83 1.87
N ALA A 213 13.10 11.64 1.32
CA ALA A 213 12.08 10.76 1.89
C ALA A 213 12.39 10.35 3.35
N PHE A 214 13.65 10.15 3.71
CA PHE A 214 14.07 9.91 5.10
C PHE A 214 13.93 11.15 5.99
N TYR A 215 14.18 12.35 5.46
CA TYR A 215 13.92 13.57 6.21
C TYR A 215 12.42 13.76 6.47
N GLN A 216 11.54 13.39 5.52
CA GLN A 216 10.09 13.35 5.76
C GLN A 216 9.72 12.39 6.90
N LEU A 217 10.33 11.20 6.96
CA LEU A 217 10.12 10.24 8.05
C LEU A 217 10.39 10.89 9.41
N MET A 218 11.47 11.66 9.51
CA MET A 218 11.82 12.39 10.74
C MET A 218 10.85 13.54 11.03
N ALA A 219 10.51 14.32 10.00
CA ALA A 219 9.66 15.49 10.16
C ALA A 219 8.23 15.13 10.62
N SER A 220 7.72 13.98 10.17
CA SER A 220 6.33 13.53 10.40
C SER A 220 6.16 12.50 11.52
N ASP A 221 7.18 12.35 12.37
CA ASP A 221 7.27 11.34 13.43
C ASP A 221 6.79 9.92 13.02
N SER A 222 7.20 9.47 11.83
CA SER A 222 6.75 8.18 11.27
C SER A 222 7.80 7.09 11.46
N LYS A 223 8.41 7.02 12.65
CA LYS A 223 9.57 6.14 12.95
C LYS A 223 9.26 4.65 12.78
N GLN A 224 8.01 4.24 13.01
CA GLN A 224 7.49 2.89 12.75
C GLN A 224 7.63 2.45 11.29
N VAL A 225 7.68 3.40 10.34
CA VAL A 225 7.95 3.09 8.93
C VAL A 225 9.37 2.52 8.75
N LEU A 226 10.35 2.93 9.56
CA LEU A 226 11.68 2.32 9.52
C LEU A 226 11.64 0.82 9.84
N LEU A 227 10.85 0.44 10.85
CA LEU A 227 10.63 -0.97 11.22
C LEU A 227 9.97 -1.76 10.08
N LEU A 228 9.01 -1.14 9.38
CA LEU A 228 8.37 -1.71 8.20
C LEU A 228 9.40 -2.06 7.10
N PHE A 229 10.30 -1.13 6.77
CA PHE A 229 11.33 -1.35 5.74
C PHE A 229 12.40 -2.36 6.20
N LEU A 230 12.74 -2.38 7.50
CA LEU A 230 13.65 -3.39 8.07
C LEU A 230 13.03 -4.78 8.03
N GLY A 231 11.75 -4.93 8.38
CA GLY A 231 11.03 -6.20 8.27
C GLY A 231 10.93 -6.70 6.83
N GLY A 232 10.66 -5.80 5.88
CA GLY A 232 10.68 -6.14 4.45
C GLY A 232 12.06 -6.61 3.96
N TRP A 233 13.14 -6.01 4.45
CA TRP A 233 14.51 -6.48 4.17
C TRP A 233 14.72 -7.86 4.78
N PHE A 234 14.37 -8.06 6.05
CA PHE A 234 14.49 -9.36 6.70
C PHE A 234 13.84 -10.48 5.87
N PHE A 235 12.59 -10.31 5.45
CA PHE A 235 11.92 -11.29 4.58
C PHE A 235 12.60 -11.44 3.21
N LEU A 236 13.08 -10.34 2.60
CA LEU A 236 13.85 -10.41 1.36
C LEU A 236 15.11 -11.27 1.52
N SER A 237 15.83 -11.12 2.63
CA SER A 237 17.02 -11.93 2.96
C SER A 237 16.68 -13.41 3.04
N LEU A 238 15.53 -13.78 3.62
CA LEU A 238 15.07 -15.17 3.67
C LEU A 238 14.83 -15.76 2.27
N THR A 239 14.47 -14.95 1.27
CA THR A 239 14.32 -15.46 -0.11
C THR A 239 15.65 -15.86 -0.77
N LYS A 240 16.79 -15.51 -0.16
CA LYS A 240 18.12 -15.76 -0.71
C LYS A 240 18.75 -17.05 -0.20
N ILE A 241 18.10 -17.81 0.69
CA ILE A 241 18.66 -19.02 1.33
C ILE A 241 19.18 -20.05 0.32
N LYS A 242 18.60 -20.13 -0.89
CA LYS A 242 19.10 -21.02 -1.96
C LYS A 242 20.50 -20.66 -2.48
N ASN A 243 20.96 -19.43 -2.28
CA ASN A 243 22.30 -18.98 -2.61
C ASN A 243 22.96 -18.43 -1.34
N ILE A 244 23.71 -19.29 -0.66
CA ILE A 244 24.26 -19.01 0.67
C ILE A 244 25.14 -17.74 0.69
N SER A 245 25.91 -17.48 -0.38
CA SER A 245 26.73 -16.27 -0.50
C SER A 245 25.85 -15.01 -0.52
N LYS A 246 24.77 -15.01 -1.32
CA LYS A 246 23.81 -13.90 -1.33
C LYS A 246 23.06 -13.78 -0.02
N ALA A 247 22.65 -14.89 0.59
CA ALA A 247 21.99 -14.88 1.90
C ALA A 247 22.89 -14.22 2.95
N LEU A 248 24.15 -14.65 3.04
CA LEU A 248 25.14 -14.07 3.95
C LEU A 248 25.36 -12.57 3.68
N MET A 249 25.52 -12.16 2.43
CA MET A 249 25.69 -10.74 2.08
C MET A 249 24.50 -9.89 2.55
N TYR A 250 23.27 -10.38 2.36
CA TYR A 250 22.07 -9.70 2.81
C TYR A 250 21.94 -9.66 4.33
N CYS A 251 22.25 -10.77 5.02
CA CYS A 251 22.24 -10.85 6.48
C CYS A 251 23.31 -9.95 7.11
N ILE A 252 24.53 -9.92 6.57
CA ILE A 252 25.60 -9.04 7.02
C ILE A 252 25.17 -7.57 6.85
N GLY A 253 24.64 -7.21 5.69
CA GLY A 253 24.13 -5.85 5.46
C GLY A 253 23.02 -5.45 6.43
N PHE A 254 22.08 -6.36 6.70
CA PHE A 254 21.00 -6.16 7.66
C PHE A 254 21.52 -5.96 9.09
N VAL A 255 22.41 -6.85 9.56
CA VAL A 255 23.02 -6.77 10.90
C VAL A 255 23.85 -5.50 11.03
N ALA A 256 24.64 -5.15 10.01
CA ALA A 256 25.47 -3.93 10.03
C ALA A 256 24.61 -2.67 10.15
N ILE A 257 23.46 -2.61 9.48
CA ILE A 257 22.56 -1.45 9.58
C ILE A 257 21.87 -1.39 10.93
N ILE A 258 21.37 -2.52 11.46
CA ILE A 258 20.78 -2.53 12.81
C ILE A 258 21.82 -2.11 13.84
N PHE A 259 23.02 -2.68 13.77
CA PHE A 259 24.11 -2.33 14.67
C PHE A 259 24.48 -0.85 14.55
N GLY A 260 24.60 -0.33 13.32
CA GLY A 260 24.86 1.09 13.06
C GLY A 260 23.77 2.00 13.63
N LEU A 261 22.49 1.65 13.47
CA LEU A 261 21.37 2.41 14.04
C LEU A 261 21.40 2.39 15.56
N ILE A 262 21.59 1.23 16.19
CA ILE A 262 21.70 1.09 17.65
C ILE A 262 22.91 1.89 18.16
N TRP A 263 24.05 1.79 17.48
CA TRP A 263 25.24 2.55 17.83
C TRP A 263 24.97 4.05 17.75
N CYS A 264 24.33 4.53 16.68
CA CYS A 264 23.94 5.94 16.56
C CYS A 264 23.02 6.40 17.68
N VAL A 265 22.01 5.60 18.03
CA VAL A 265 21.06 5.91 19.12
C VAL A 265 21.76 6.04 20.48
N ASN A 266 22.75 5.18 20.73
CA ASN A 266 23.46 5.14 22.02
C ASN A 266 24.63 6.12 22.13
N ASN A 267 25.25 6.53 21.01
CA ASN A 267 26.50 7.29 21.02
C ASN A 267 26.38 8.70 20.45
N LEU A 268 25.32 9.01 19.69
CA LEU A 268 25.14 10.33 19.09
C LEU A 268 24.07 11.13 19.83
N ASP A 269 24.47 12.30 20.34
CA ASP A 269 23.56 13.25 21.00
C ASP A 269 22.87 14.16 19.97
N PHE A 270 22.10 13.55 19.06
CA PHE A 270 21.24 14.27 18.13
C PHE A 270 19.77 14.11 18.51
N PRO A 271 18.94 15.18 18.44
CA PRO A 271 17.51 15.13 18.80
C PRO A 271 16.69 14.08 18.03
N VAL A 272 17.12 13.73 16.81
CA VAL A 272 16.48 12.66 16.01
C VAL A 272 16.45 11.32 16.73
N PHE A 273 17.42 11.06 17.60
CA PHE A 273 17.54 9.78 18.31
C PHE A 273 16.81 9.75 19.65
N ASP A 274 16.29 10.89 20.15
CA ASP A 274 15.65 10.97 21.47
C ASP A 274 14.47 10.03 21.60
N SER A 275 13.60 9.99 20.59
CA SER A 275 12.44 9.09 20.64
C SER A 275 12.85 7.62 20.54
N PHE A 276 13.92 7.29 19.82
CA PHE A 276 14.42 5.91 19.80
C PHE A 276 15.00 5.52 21.17
N ARG A 277 15.77 6.42 21.81
CA ARG A 277 16.24 6.22 23.19
C ARG A 277 15.08 6.06 24.16
N TYR A 278 14.05 6.88 24.03
CA TYR A 278 12.84 6.80 24.82
C TYR A 278 12.15 5.43 24.69
N TRP A 279 11.94 4.93 23.47
CA TRP A 279 11.30 3.63 23.27
C TRP A 279 12.18 2.44 23.66
N PHE A 280 13.51 2.55 23.51
CA PHE A 280 14.45 1.50 23.91
C PHE A 280 14.63 1.37 25.42
N SER A 281 14.43 2.46 26.19
CA SER A 281 14.54 2.42 27.65
C SER A 281 13.31 1.80 28.35
N ARG A 282 12.19 1.67 27.64
CA ARG A 282 10.90 1.14 28.14
C ARG A 282 10.83 -0.39 28.13
N THR A 283 11.82 -1.06 28.74
CA THR A 283 11.89 -2.53 28.74
C THR A 283 10.73 -3.20 29.49
N ASP A 284 10.08 -2.47 30.39
CA ASP A 284 8.88 -2.86 31.13
C ASP A 284 7.65 -3.10 30.23
N LEU A 285 7.57 -2.43 29.08
CA LEU A 285 6.42 -2.54 28.18
C LEU A 285 6.40 -3.84 27.36
N TYR A 286 7.56 -4.47 27.13
CA TYR A 286 7.74 -5.51 26.11
C TYR A 286 7.76 -6.95 26.67
N GLY A 287 7.59 -7.14 27.98
CA GLY A 287 7.46 -8.48 28.58
C GLY A 287 6.21 -9.22 28.11
N SER A 288 6.12 -10.54 28.34
CA SER A 288 4.96 -11.37 27.96
C SER A 288 3.62 -10.81 28.44
N ASP A 289 3.60 -10.22 29.63
CA ASP A 289 2.44 -9.56 30.25
C ASP A 289 2.55 -8.03 30.19
N GLY A 290 3.50 -7.51 29.41
CA GLY A 290 3.75 -6.09 29.24
C GLY A 290 2.59 -5.37 28.56
N GLU A 291 2.43 -4.08 28.87
CA GLU A 291 1.33 -3.27 28.36
C GLU A 291 1.30 -3.25 26.82
N ALA A 292 2.45 -3.25 26.15
CA ALA A 292 2.52 -3.20 24.68
C ALA A 292 1.94 -4.46 24.02
N ILE A 293 2.27 -5.64 24.52
CA ILE A 293 1.73 -6.91 23.99
C ILE A 293 0.24 -7.00 24.28
N ASN A 294 -0.17 -6.68 25.51
CA ASN A 294 -1.56 -6.67 25.92
C ASN A 294 -2.40 -5.70 25.07
N LEU A 295 -1.91 -4.49 24.85
CA LEU A 295 -2.59 -3.51 24.01
C LEU A 295 -2.69 -4.01 22.57
N LYS A 296 -1.60 -4.49 21.97
CA LYS A 296 -1.59 -4.95 20.58
C LYS A 296 -2.58 -6.10 20.34
N LEU A 297 -2.63 -7.05 21.28
CA LEU A 297 -3.52 -8.21 21.19
C LEU A 297 -4.95 -7.93 21.67
N ALA A 298 -5.24 -6.76 22.23
CA ALA A 298 -6.59 -6.42 22.69
C ALA A 298 -7.62 -6.49 21.56
N GLY A 299 -7.28 -6.05 20.36
CA GLY A 299 -8.15 -6.16 19.19
C GLY A 299 -8.49 -7.60 18.84
N ILE A 300 -7.49 -8.50 18.83
CA ILE A 300 -7.69 -9.93 18.61
C ILE A 300 -8.57 -10.55 19.70
N ARG A 301 -8.32 -10.21 20.97
CA ARG A 301 -9.15 -10.67 22.10
C ARG A 301 -10.61 -10.23 21.96
N ASN A 302 -10.85 -8.98 21.57
CA ASN A 302 -12.20 -8.47 21.33
C ASN A 302 -12.91 -9.24 20.20
N VAL A 303 -12.20 -9.57 19.13
CA VAL A 303 -12.74 -10.39 18.04
C VAL A 303 -13.11 -11.79 18.52
N ILE A 304 -12.19 -12.49 19.20
CA ILE A 304 -12.41 -13.85 19.72
C ILE A 304 -13.60 -13.87 20.69
N ASN A 305 -13.69 -12.89 21.59
CA ASN A 305 -14.78 -12.79 22.56
C ASN A 305 -16.15 -12.58 21.92
N ALA A 306 -16.20 -12.16 20.65
CA ALA A 306 -17.44 -11.98 19.92
C ALA A 306 -17.76 -13.15 18.97
N TYR A 307 -16.98 -14.23 18.99
CA TYR A 307 -17.30 -15.43 18.22
C TYR A 307 -18.48 -16.16 18.86
N GLU A 308 -19.55 -16.36 18.07
CA GLU A 308 -20.76 -17.05 18.50
C GLU A 308 -20.83 -18.50 17.94
N SER A 309 -19.97 -18.83 16.97
CA SER A 309 -19.93 -20.12 16.28
C SER A 309 -18.50 -20.53 15.89
N ASP A 310 -18.23 -21.83 15.82
CA ASP A 310 -16.97 -22.37 15.28
C ASP A 310 -16.73 -21.91 13.82
N LEU A 311 -17.80 -21.61 13.07
CA LEU A 311 -17.68 -21.06 11.72
C LEU A 311 -17.02 -19.68 11.70
N ASN A 312 -17.04 -18.92 12.79
CA ASN A 312 -16.35 -17.62 12.87
C ASN A 312 -14.83 -17.78 12.77
N TRP A 313 -14.25 -18.92 13.13
CA TRP A 313 -12.82 -19.15 12.87
C TRP A 313 -12.50 -19.22 11.37
N LEU A 314 -13.42 -19.79 10.58
CA LEU A 314 -13.23 -19.95 9.14
C LEU A 314 -13.61 -18.70 8.35
N PHE A 315 -14.68 -18.01 8.77
CA PHE A 315 -15.30 -16.91 8.02
C PHE A 315 -15.32 -15.56 8.75
N GLY A 316 -14.80 -15.46 9.98
CA GLY A 316 -14.76 -14.20 10.74
C GLY A 316 -16.13 -13.72 11.20
N LEU A 317 -16.20 -12.44 11.57
CA LEU A 317 -17.38 -11.74 12.09
C LEU A 317 -18.18 -10.98 11.01
N GLY A 318 -17.78 -11.07 9.75
CA GLY A 318 -18.36 -10.30 8.66
C GLY A 318 -17.45 -9.15 8.23
N PRO A 319 -17.49 -8.75 6.95
CA PRO A 319 -16.77 -7.58 6.47
C PRO A 319 -17.05 -6.33 7.31
N GLY A 320 -15.99 -5.62 7.75
CA GLY A 320 -16.11 -4.39 8.52
C GLY A 320 -16.65 -4.54 9.94
N HIS A 321 -16.77 -5.77 10.47
CA HIS A 321 -17.26 -6.02 11.84
C HIS A 321 -16.15 -6.26 12.86
N SER A 322 -14.88 -6.22 12.45
CA SER A 322 -13.72 -6.42 13.33
C SER A 322 -12.82 -5.16 13.44
N ILE A 323 -11.52 -5.39 13.55
CA ILE A 323 -10.45 -4.43 13.84
C ILE A 323 -9.67 -3.98 12.59
N GLY A 324 -10.21 -4.27 11.41
CA GLY A 324 -9.70 -3.78 10.12
C GLY A 324 -9.98 -2.30 9.92
N ARG A 325 -9.53 -1.75 8.79
CA ARG A 325 -9.73 -0.34 8.45
C ARG A 325 -11.20 0.05 8.40
N LEU A 326 -12.02 -0.82 7.78
CA LEU A 326 -13.44 -0.53 7.59
C LEU A 326 -14.16 -0.37 8.94
N GLY A 327 -14.03 -1.37 9.81
CA GLY A 327 -14.67 -1.36 11.14
C GLY A 327 -14.03 -0.36 12.11
N GLY A 328 -12.70 -0.28 12.13
CA GLY A 328 -11.95 0.54 13.08
C GLY A 328 -12.03 2.05 12.82
N TRP A 329 -12.21 2.47 11.56
CA TRP A 329 -12.14 3.89 11.18
C TRP A 329 -13.28 4.31 10.25
N VAL A 330 -13.39 3.68 9.08
CA VAL A 330 -14.22 4.20 7.97
C VAL A 330 -15.71 4.22 8.32
N LEU A 331 -16.25 3.15 8.91
CA LEU A 331 -17.66 3.11 9.29
C LEU A 331 -18.00 4.18 10.32
N LEU A 332 -17.09 4.48 11.25
CA LEU A 332 -17.29 5.48 12.29
C LEU A 332 -17.19 6.90 11.75
N GLU A 333 -16.15 7.20 10.97
CA GLU A 333 -15.92 8.52 10.35
C GLU A 333 -17.04 8.89 9.36
N TYR A 334 -17.53 7.91 8.59
CA TYR A 334 -18.53 8.11 7.55
C TYR A 334 -19.90 7.56 7.92
N LYS A 335 -20.20 7.44 9.22
CA LYS A 335 -21.45 6.83 9.72
C LYS A 335 -22.71 7.47 9.12
N SER A 336 -22.72 8.80 9.00
CA SER A 336 -23.85 9.54 8.42
C SER A 336 -24.10 9.20 6.95
N LEU A 337 -23.04 8.94 6.19
CA LEU A 337 -23.11 8.55 4.79
C LEU A 337 -23.45 7.06 4.66
N LEU A 338 -22.60 6.21 5.22
CA LEU A 338 -22.64 4.75 4.99
C LEU A 338 -23.79 4.06 5.72
N GLY A 339 -24.19 4.54 6.90
CA GLY A 339 -25.32 3.99 7.64
C GLY A 339 -26.63 4.10 6.85
N SER A 340 -26.84 5.23 6.17
CA SER A 340 -28.03 5.44 5.33
C SER A 340 -28.09 4.52 4.10
N LEU A 341 -26.94 4.00 3.66
CA LEU A 341 -26.82 3.08 2.53
C LEU A 341 -26.95 1.61 2.96
N GLY A 342 -27.15 1.34 4.25
CA GLY A 342 -27.29 -0.02 4.79
C GLY A 342 -25.98 -0.64 5.29
N ALA A 343 -24.98 0.18 5.65
CA ALA A 343 -23.82 -0.33 6.37
C ALA A 343 -24.19 -0.74 7.81
N THR A 344 -23.69 -1.89 8.24
CA THR A 344 -23.91 -2.45 9.59
C THR A 344 -22.69 -2.20 10.47
N PHE A 345 -22.93 -2.14 11.79
CA PHE A 345 -21.92 -1.86 12.80
C PHE A 345 -21.87 -3.01 13.80
N HIS A 346 -20.68 -3.31 14.29
CA HIS A 346 -20.48 -4.39 15.26
C HIS A 346 -19.82 -3.88 16.56
N PRO A 347 -20.20 -4.39 17.74
CA PRO A 347 -19.69 -3.90 19.04
C PRO A 347 -18.16 -3.98 19.20
N VAL A 348 -17.51 -4.91 18.50
CA VAL A 348 -16.04 -5.08 18.53
C VAL A 348 -15.30 -3.81 18.14
N SER A 349 -15.81 -3.06 17.15
CA SER A 349 -15.17 -1.83 16.69
C SER A 349 -15.21 -0.75 17.78
N SER A 350 -16.36 -0.57 18.44
CA SER A 350 -16.49 0.36 19.58
C SER A 350 -15.66 -0.06 20.79
N ALA A 351 -15.64 -1.36 21.12
CA ALA A 351 -14.85 -1.88 22.24
C ALA A 351 -13.34 -1.66 22.00
N THR A 352 -12.88 -1.88 20.78
CA THR A 352 -11.47 -1.68 20.42
C THR A 352 -11.10 -0.19 20.40
N LYS A 353 -12.01 0.67 19.94
CA LYS A 353 -11.81 2.11 20.02
C LYS A 353 -11.70 2.60 21.46
N GLN A 354 -12.54 2.08 22.36
CA GLN A 354 -12.46 2.41 23.78
C GLN A 354 -11.11 1.98 24.40
N VAL A 355 -10.56 0.83 24.00
CA VAL A 355 -9.21 0.42 24.41
C VAL A 355 -8.15 1.44 23.97
N ILE A 356 -8.25 1.96 22.74
CA ILE A 356 -7.34 3.00 22.23
C ILE A 356 -7.52 4.31 23.01
N GLU A 357 -8.76 4.77 23.18
CA GLU A 357 -9.07 6.03 23.86
C GLU A 357 -8.64 6.03 25.33
N ASN A 358 -8.59 4.86 25.97
CA ASN A 358 -8.18 4.71 27.37
C ASN A 358 -6.68 4.41 27.55
N SER A 359 -5.94 4.14 26.48
CA SER A 359 -4.52 3.80 26.57
C SER A 359 -3.65 4.99 26.17
N TRP A 360 -2.77 5.41 27.09
CA TRP A 360 -1.73 6.39 26.77
C TRP A 360 -0.79 5.86 25.68
N LEU A 361 -0.43 4.57 25.75
CA LEU A 361 0.47 3.92 24.81
C LEU A 361 -0.10 3.87 23.38
N ALA A 362 -1.41 3.64 23.24
CA ALA A 362 -2.08 3.64 21.94
C ALA A 362 -2.09 5.04 21.29
N LYS A 363 -2.15 6.10 22.11
CA LYS A 363 -2.12 7.50 21.65
C LYS A 363 -0.71 7.95 21.30
N ASP A 364 0.29 7.49 22.04
CA ASP A 364 1.70 7.83 21.82
C ASP A 364 2.34 7.05 20.66
N SER A 365 1.90 5.82 20.39
CA SER A 365 2.52 4.98 19.36
C SER A 365 1.55 4.07 18.64
N SER A 366 1.41 4.35 17.35
CA SER A 366 0.63 3.52 16.42
C SER A 366 1.19 2.11 16.22
N LEU A 367 2.45 1.84 16.61
CA LEU A 367 3.04 0.50 16.55
C LEU A 367 2.25 -0.51 17.38
N PHE A 368 1.77 -0.08 18.55
CA PHE A 368 1.03 -0.91 19.49
C PHE A 368 -0.49 -0.87 19.29
N SER A 369 -0.96 -0.15 18.27
CA SER A 369 -2.39 -0.05 17.98
C SER A 369 -3.03 -1.43 17.84
N PRO A 370 -4.15 -1.71 18.52
CA PRO A 370 -4.91 -2.94 18.36
C PRO A 370 -5.61 -3.05 16.99
N LEU A 371 -5.62 -1.97 16.20
CA LEU A 371 -6.15 -1.95 14.84
C LEU A 371 -5.00 -2.17 13.84
N PHE A 372 -4.90 -3.39 13.31
CA PHE A 372 -3.87 -3.75 12.33
C PHE A 372 -4.40 -4.70 11.26
N SER A 373 -3.85 -4.59 10.04
CA SER A 373 -4.46 -5.19 8.84
C SER A 373 -4.61 -6.72 8.93
N TRP A 374 -3.59 -7.44 9.41
CA TRP A 374 -3.68 -8.91 9.50
C TRP A 374 -4.77 -9.38 10.45
N GLY A 375 -4.89 -8.71 11.61
CA GLY A 375 -5.95 -8.97 12.57
C GLY A 375 -7.32 -8.57 12.03
N GLY A 376 -7.41 -7.49 11.27
CA GLY A 376 -8.64 -7.05 10.61
C GLY A 376 -9.12 -8.00 9.51
N ILE A 377 -8.24 -8.41 8.60
CA ILE A 377 -8.57 -9.38 7.54
C ILE A 377 -9.03 -10.70 8.17
N TRP A 378 -8.28 -11.23 9.13
CA TRP A 378 -8.70 -12.45 9.82
C TRP A 378 -10.00 -12.27 10.61
N GLY A 379 -10.15 -11.17 11.34
CA GLY A 379 -11.34 -10.92 12.15
C GLY A 379 -12.60 -10.72 11.32
N ASP A 380 -12.49 -10.09 10.15
CA ASP A 380 -13.62 -9.89 9.25
C ASP A 380 -14.00 -11.17 8.51
N ILE A 381 -13.02 -11.89 7.94
CA ILE A 381 -13.27 -12.94 6.93
C ILE A 381 -12.63 -14.30 7.26
N GLY A 382 -12.12 -14.47 8.48
CA GLY A 382 -11.59 -15.71 9.04
C GLY A 382 -10.34 -16.24 8.36
N PHE A 383 -9.94 -17.46 8.71
CA PHE A 383 -8.75 -18.10 8.13
C PHE A 383 -8.89 -18.41 6.64
N LEU A 384 -10.11 -18.70 6.14
CA LEU A 384 -10.31 -18.88 4.71
C LEU A 384 -10.13 -17.58 3.94
N GLY A 385 -10.64 -16.47 4.50
CA GLY A 385 -10.48 -15.15 3.93
C GLY A 385 -9.01 -14.72 3.91
N LEU A 386 -8.33 -14.85 5.04
CA LEU A 386 -6.88 -14.62 5.13
C LEU A 386 -6.09 -15.48 4.13
N GLY A 387 -6.43 -16.78 4.02
CA GLY A 387 -5.81 -17.69 3.07
C GLY A 387 -6.02 -17.26 1.60
N SER A 388 -7.22 -16.81 1.26
CA SER A 388 -7.53 -16.31 -0.09
C SER A 388 -6.78 -15.01 -0.42
N TYR A 389 -6.61 -14.12 0.56
CA TYR A 389 -5.82 -12.90 0.41
C TYR A 389 -4.32 -13.20 0.27
N LEU A 390 -3.79 -14.11 1.11
CA LEU A 390 -2.42 -14.59 1.00
C LEU A 390 -2.16 -15.29 -0.34
N TYR A 391 -3.14 -16.02 -0.88
CA TYR A 391 -3.04 -16.63 -2.21
C TYR A 391 -2.84 -15.57 -3.32
N LEU A 392 -3.59 -14.47 -3.27
CA LEU A 392 -3.37 -13.32 -4.17
C LEU A 392 -1.97 -12.72 -4.00
N GLY A 393 -1.52 -12.55 -2.75
CA GLY A 393 -0.16 -12.12 -2.43
C GLY A 393 0.91 -13.07 -2.99
N CYS A 394 0.71 -14.38 -2.91
CA CYS A 394 1.60 -15.39 -3.48
C CYS A 394 1.65 -15.33 -5.01
N ILE A 395 0.52 -15.06 -5.69
CA ILE A 395 0.50 -14.85 -7.14
C ILE A 395 1.35 -13.62 -7.49
N ALA A 396 1.13 -12.50 -6.80
CA ALA A 396 1.91 -11.28 -7.00
C ALA A 396 3.40 -11.53 -6.76
N LEU A 397 3.77 -12.19 -5.66
CA LEU A 397 5.17 -12.48 -5.31
C LEU A 397 5.87 -13.37 -6.34
N ASN A 398 5.23 -14.48 -6.74
CA ASN A 398 5.88 -15.48 -7.57
C ASN A 398 5.87 -15.13 -9.06
N LEU A 399 4.82 -14.46 -9.54
CA LEU A 399 4.65 -14.20 -10.98
C LEU A 399 5.09 -12.78 -11.35
N LEU A 400 4.84 -11.79 -10.48
CA LEU A 400 5.19 -10.38 -10.72
C LEU A 400 6.45 -9.99 -9.96
N GLY A 401 6.64 -10.44 -8.73
CA GLY A 401 7.76 -10.11 -7.85
C GLY A 401 9.07 -10.84 -8.15
N LYS A 402 9.49 -11.01 -9.42
CA LYS A 402 10.71 -11.79 -9.69
C LYS A 402 12.03 -11.07 -9.36
N ASP A 403 12.02 -9.74 -9.22
CA ASP A 403 13.20 -8.94 -8.88
C ASP A 403 13.17 -8.45 -7.43
N ASP A 404 14.33 -8.11 -6.89
CA ASP A 404 14.51 -7.85 -5.45
C ASP A 404 13.73 -6.64 -4.97
N LEU A 405 13.63 -5.59 -5.79
CA LEU A 405 12.81 -4.42 -5.46
C LEU A 405 11.33 -4.79 -5.34
N SER A 406 10.78 -5.53 -6.31
CA SER A 406 9.37 -5.93 -6.25
C SER A 406 9.08 -6.83 -5.04
N LYS A 407 9.98 -7.78 -4.72
CA LYS A 407 9.86 -8.61 -3.51
C LYS A 407 9.91 -7.77 -2.24
N PHE A 408 10.86 -6.83 -2.17
CA PHE A 408 11.00 -5.92 -1.06
C PHE A 408 9.73 -5.11 -0.82
N LEU A 409 9.13 -4.55 -1.88
CA LEU A 409 7.86 -3.81 -1.78
C LEU A 409 6.70 -4.71 -1.29
N ILE A 410 6.62 -5.96 -1.76
CA ILE A 410 5.62 -6.93 -1.27
C ILE A 410 5.85 -7.27 0.21
N PHE A 411 7.09 -7.50 0.63
CA PHE A 411 7.39 -7.79 2.03
C PHE A 411 7.22 -6.59 2.95
N ASN A 412 7.39 -5.37 2.45
CA ASN A 412 6.99 -4.15 3.15
C ASN A 412 5.49 -4.14 3.43
N VAL A 413 4.65 -4.49 2.45
CA VAL A 413 3.19 -4.64 2.65
C VAL A 413 2.89 -5.69 3.73
N VAL A 414 3.59 -6.84 3.69
CA VAL A 414 3.43 -7.88 4.72
C VAL A 414 3.78 -7.36 6.11
N THR A 415 4.86 -6.60 6.23
CA THR A 415 5.29 -6.02 7.51
C THR A 415 4.34 -4.93 7.98
N ALA A 416 3.85 -4.09 7.05
CA ALA A 416 2.86 -3.04 7.32
C ALA A 416 1.59 -3.60 7.99
N GLY A 417 1.18 -4.81 7.59
CA GLY A 417 0.00 -5.48 8.13
C GLY A 417 0.06 -5.77 9.62
N PHE A 418 1.24 -5.81 10.23
CA PHE A 418 1.41 -6.02 11.68
C PHE A 418 1.43 -4.71 12.47
N ILE A 419 1.65 -3.56 11.82
CA ILE A 419 1.78 -2.28 12.50
C ILE A 419 0.40 -1.61 12.57
N LEU A 420 -0.22 -1.36 11.42
CA LEU A 420 -1.48 -0.62 11.29
C LEU A 420 -2.36 -1.21 10.20
N THR A 421 -3.49 -0.57 9.92
CA THR A 421 -4.42 -0.95 8.83
C THR A 421 -3.95 -0.44 7.45
N GLN A 422 -2.63 -0.37 7.22
CA GLN A 422 -2.03 0.16 6.00
C GLN A 422 -2.29 -0.72 4.77
N MET A 423 -2.47 -2.05 4.91
CA MET A 423 -2.77 -2.92 3.78
C MET A 423 -4.18 -2.71 3.21
N GLU A 424 -5.00 -1.93 3.93
CA GLU A 424 -6.33 -1.52 3.53
C GLU A 424 -6.36 -0.04 3.15
N GLU A 425 -5.21 0.67 3.15
CA GLU A 425 -5.12 2.07 2.71
C GLU A 425 -4.93 2.12 1.18
N PRO A 426 -5.92 2.60 0.40
CA PRO A 426 -5.88 2.56 -1.07
C PRO A 426 -4.68 3.30 -1.65
N GLY A 427 -4.35 4.48 -1.11
CA GLY A 427 -3.24 5.28 -1.57
C GLY A 427 -1.87 4.57 -1.46
N TYR A 428 -1.66 3.84 -0.37
CA TYR A 428 -0.46 3.03 -0.18
C TYR A 428 -0.48 1.80 -1.09
N MET A 429 -1.53 1.00 -1.04
CA MET A 429 -1.60 -0.29 -1.73
C MET A 429 -1.57 -0.14 -3.25
N LEU A 430 -2.30 0.84 -3.80
CA LEU A 430 -2.27 1.14 -5.23
C LEU A 430 -0.92 1.68 -5.67
N THR A 431 -0.20 2.39 -4.80
CA THR A 431 1.18 2.84 -5.09
C THR A 431 2.10 1.64 -5.23
N ILE A 432 2.09 0.75 -4.24
CA ILE A 432 2.94 -0.46 -4.26
C ILE A 432 2.60 -1.34 -5.46
N ALA A 433 1.31 -1.60 -5.70
CA ALA A 433 0.84 -2.35 -6.86
C ALA A 433 1.30 -1.74 -8.18
N SER A 434 1.20 -0.42 -8.33
CA SER A 434 1.66 0.30 -9.53
C SER A 434 3.16 0.16 -9.73
N LEU A 435 3.98 0.30 -8.67
CA LEU A 435 5.44 0.14 -8.76
C LEU A 435 5.84 -1.29 -9.16
N ILE A 436 5.21 -2.31 -8.58
CA ILE A 436 5.44 -3.72 -8.95
C ILE A 436 5.02 -3.98 -10.41
N GLY A 437 3.85 -3.48 -10.79
CA GLY A 437 3.35 -3.56 -12.17
C GLY A 437 4.29 -2.90 -13.17
N MET A 438 4.93 -1.80 -12.80
CA MET A 438 5.93 -1.14 -13.64
C MET A 438 7.22 -1.95 -13.78
N ARG A 439 7.74 -2.53 -12.69
CA ARG A 439 8.88 -3.47 -12.76
C ARG A 439 8.58 -4.70 -13.61
N TYR A 440 7.34 -5.18 -13.58
CA TYR A 440 6.89 -6.23 -14.46
C TYR A 440 6.96 -5.80 -15.94
N GLN A 441 6.38 -4.64 -16.28
CA GLN A 441 6.36 -4.14 -17.67
C GLN A 441 7.75 -3.83 -18.22
N GLU A 442 8.66 -3.27 -17.41
CA GLU A 442 10.06 -3.06 -17.81
C GLU A 442 10.72 -4.35 -18.31
N ARG A 443 10.57 -5.45 -17.56
CA ARG A 443 11.13 -6.74 -17.96
C ARG A 443 10.44 -7.32 -19.20
N GLN A 444 9.15 -7.07 -19.40
CA GLN A 444 8.47 -7.52 -20.62
C GLN A 444 8.99 -6.76 -21.85
N VAL A 445 9.21 -5.45 -21.73
CA VAL A 445 9.80 -4.63 -22.80
C VAL A 445 11.22 -5.12 -23.10
N GLU A 446 12.08 -5.26 -22.09
CA GLU A 446 13.44 -5.78 -22.26
C GLU A 446 13.47 -7.17 -22.92
N LYS A 447 12.56 -8.07 -22.52
CA LYS A 447 12.44 -9.41 -23.12
C LYS A 447 12.09 -9.33 -24.60
N ARG A 448 11.12 -8.50 -24.98
CA ARG A 448 10.69 -8.33 -26.38
C ARG A 448 11.79 -7.72 -27.23
N GLU A 449 12.53 -6.74 -26.70
CA GLU A 449 13.66 -6.12 -27.39
C GLU A 449 14.78 -7.13 -27.65
N ARG A 450 15.16 -7.92 -26.64
CA ARG A 450 16.14 -9.01 -26.81
C ARG A 450 15.69 -10.04 -27.83
N SER A 451 14.42 -10.46 -27.78
CA SER A 451 13.88 -11.38 -28.79
C SER A 451 13.93 -10.76 -30.18
N ARG A 452 13.60 -9.47 -30.35
CA ARG A 452 13.68 -8.79 -31.65
C ARG A 452 15.11 -8.76 -32.19
N LEU A 453 16.09 -8.39 -31.35
CA LEU A 453 17.51 -8.35 -31.74
C LEU A 453 18.04 -9.73 -32.15
N ALA A 454 17.64 -10.80 -31.44
CA ALA A 454 18.03 -12.16 -31.77
C ALA A 454 17.52 -12.67 -33.14
N HIS A 455 16.48 -12.04 -33.71
CA HIS A 455 15.93 -12.39 -35.03
C HIS A 455 16.43 -11.48 -36.15
N LEU A 456 17.27 -10.48 -35.85
CA LEU A 456 17.90 -9.65 -36.89
C LEU A 456 19.02 -10.45 -37.58
N PRO A 457 19.16 -10.35 -38.92
CA PRO A 457 20.25 -11.02 -39.64
C PRO A 457 21.61 -10.52 -39.14
N PRO A 458 22.67 -11.36 -39.17
CA PRO A 458 23.98 -11.05 -38.58
C PRO A 458 24.61 -9.74 -39.08
N GLU A 459 24.29 -9.33 -40.31
CA GLU A 459 24.80 -8.09 -40.92
C GLU A 459 24.20 -6.80 -40.32
N SER A 460 23.20 -6.93 -39.44
CA SER A 460 22.49 -5.83 -38.78
C SER A 460 22.55 -5.86 -37.24
N GLN A 461 23.31 -6.82 -36.68
CA GLN A 461 23.66 -6.91 -35.26
C GLN A 461 25.01 -6.22 -35.04
#